data_AF-A0AAU5NII8-F1
#
_entry.id   AF-A0AAU5NII8-F1
#
_cell.length_a   1.000
_cell.length_b   1.000
_cell.length_c   1.000
_cell.angle_alpha   90.00
_cell.angle_beta   90.00
_cell.angle_gamma   90.00
#
_symmetry.space_group_name_H-M   'P 1'
#
loop_
_entity.id
_entity.type
_entity.pdbx_description
1 polymer ?
#
loop_
_entity_poly.entity_id
_entity_poly.type
_entity_poly.pdbx_seq_one_letter_code
_entity_poly.pdbx_strand_id
1 'polypeptide(L)'
;MAAVQLAGLNEETRDAVNVCLQRRKQFAVDAESRTLLGDAEVLSDTYQRARKLSAFRAAELAEELHISLPDANNRLKRLLEAGALRRERSAGPDRGGKEFSYSVPAF
;
A
#
# COMPACT_ATOMS: atom_id res chain seq x y z
N MET A 1 11.10 -7.00 2.45
CA MET A 1 10.21 -7.50 3.51
C MET A 1 8.85 -7.76 2.89
N ALA A 2 8.22 -8.90 3.20
CA ALA A 2 6.90 -9.26 2.68
C ALA A 2 5.80 -8.65 3.56
N ALA A 3 4.64 -8.32 2.98
CA ALA A 3 3.45 -7.92 3.74
C ALA A 3 3.07 -9.00 4.75
N VAL A 4 2.71 -8.60 5.97
CA VAL A 4 2.03 -9.51 6.89
C VAL A 4 0.59 -9.70 6.39
N GLN A 5 0.27 -10.92 6.00
CA GLN A 5 -1.07 -11.32 5.58
C GLN A 5 -1.79 -12.05 6.70
N LEU A 6 -3.07 -11.74 6.86
CA LEU A 6 -3.96 -12.40 7.80
C LEU A 6 -5.07 -13.09 7.02
N ALA A 7 -5.31 -14.36 7.29
CA ALA A 7 -6.31 -15.19 6.62
C ALA A 7 -7.20 -15.88 7.66
N GLY A 8 -8.42 -16.26 7.28
CA GLY A 8 -9.38 -16.91 8.18
C GLY A 8 -9.99 -15.96 9.20
N LEU A 9 -10.00 -14.65 8.91
CA LEU A 9 -10.62 -13.66 9.80
C LEU A 9 -12.13 -13.64 9.57
N ASN A 10 -12.88 -14.00 10.62
CA ASN A 10 -14.30 -13.69 10.68
C ASN A 10 -14.51 -12.19 11.03
N GLU A 11 -15.75 -11.71 10.99
CA GLU A 11 -16.07 -10.29 11.26
C GLU A 11 -15.53 -9.80 12.61
N GLU A 12 -15.79 -10.55 13.68
CA GLU A 12 -15.36 -10.20 15.04
C GLU A 12 -13.83 -10.13 15.17
N THR A 13 -13.11 -11.13 14.66
CA THR A 13 -11.65 -11.18 14.70
C THR A 13 -11.02 -10.14 13.78
N ARG A 14 -11.63 -9.84 12.63
CA ARG A 14 -11.21 -8.76 11.74
C ARG A 14 -11.27 -7.42 12.46
N ASP A 15 -12.36 -7.11 13.13
CA ASP A 15 -12.55 -5.85 13.86
C ASP A 15 -11.56 -5.73 15.03
N ALA A 16 -11.43 -6.80 15.82
CA ALA A 16 -10.49 -6.82 16.94
C ALA A 16 -9.03 -6.61 16.48
N VAL A 17 -8.63 -7.26 15.38
CA VAL A 17 -7.29 -7.11 14.81
C VAL A 17 -7.09 -5.71 14.22
N ASN A 18 -8.09 -5.17 13.52
CA ASN A 18 -8.04 -3.82 12.97
C ASN A 18 -7.77 -2.78 14.06
N VAL A 19 -8.52 -2.84 15.17
CA VAL A 19 -8.33 -1.96 16.34
C VAL A 19 -6.93 -2.13 16.96
N CYS A 20 -6.45 -3.36 17.09
CA CYS A 20 -5.11 -3.62 17.64
C CYS A 20 -4.00 -3.02 16.77
N LEU A 21 -4.10 -3.18 15.45
CA LEU A 21 -3.14 -2.66 14.49
C LEU A 21 -3.15 -1.13 14.47
N GLN A 22 -4.33 -0.50 14.48
CA GLN A 22 -4.48 0.96 14.57
C GLN A 22 -3.79 1.53 15.83
N ARG A 23 -4.04 0.94 17.00
CA ARG A 23 -3.41 1.37 18.26
C ARG A 23 -1.89 1.29 18.24
N ARG A 24 -1.33 0.31 17.51
CA ARG A 24 0.11 0.12 17.38
C ARG A 24 0.72 0.88 16.19
N LYS A 25 -0.10 1.58 15.40
CA LYS A 25 0.30 2.22 14.13
C LYS A 25 0.97 1.21 13.18
N GLN A 26 0.46 -0.01 13.17
CA GLN A 26 0.90 -1.10 12.32
C GLN A 26 -0.18 -1.42 11.29
N PHE A 27 0.19 -2.13 10.23
CA PHE A 27 -0.72 -2.50 9.16
C PHE A 27 -0.55 -3.97 8.79
N ALA A 28 -1.64 -4.58 8.32
CA ALA A 28 -1.64 -5.90 7.72
C ALA A 28 -2.60 -5.93 6.53
N VAL A 29 -2.46 -6.92 5.66
CA VAL A 29 -3.40 -7.16 4.56
C VAL A 29 -4.30 -8.32 4.93
N ASP A 30 -5.62 -8.11 4.89
CA ASP A 30 -6.60 -9.21 4.90
C ASP A 30 -6.48 -9.95 3.57
N ALA A 31 -6.11 -11.23 3.62
CA ALA A 31 -5.87 -12.05 2.44
C ALA A 31 -7.16 -12.29 1.62
N GLU A 32 -8.31 -12.34 2.27
CA GLU A 32 -9.60 -12.66 1.64
C GLU A 32 -10.19 -11.43 0.98
N SER A 33 -10.32 -10.34 1.74
CA SER A 33 -10.90 -9.09 1.23
C SER A 33 -9.89 -8.26 0.43
N ARG A 34 -8.59 -8.56 0.56
CA ARG A 34 -7.48 -7.78 -0.01
C ARG A 34 -7.60 -6.30 0.37
N THR A 35 -7.96 -6.05 1.62
CA THR A 35 -8.05 -4.72 2.24
C THR A 35 -6.96 -4.52 3.28
N LEU A 36 -6.65 -3.27 3.60
CA LEU A 36 -5.65 -2.92 4.59
C LEU A 36 -6.32 -2.85 5.98
N LEU A 37 -5.80 -3.59 6.94
CA LEU A 37 -6.17 -3.51 8.35
C LEU A 37 -5.16 -2.64 9.09
N GLY A 38 -5.62 -1.89 10.09
CA GLY A 38 -4.78 -1.05 10.93
C GLY A 38 -4.69 0.42 10.52
N ASP A 39 -5.33 0.82 9.41
CA ASP A 39 -5.28 2.20 8.92
C ASP A 39 -6.55 3.00 9.18
N ALA A 40 -6.38 4.32 9.14
CA ALA A 40 -7.39 5.35 9.19
C ALA A 40 -7.70 5.79 7.75
N GLU A 41 -8.74 5.20 7.14
CA GLU A 41 -9.40 5.52 5.85
C GLU A 41 -8.50 5.86 4.63
N VAL A 42 -7.61 6.84 4.75
CA VAL A 42 -6.69 7.38 3.75
C VAL A 42 -5.75 6.35 3.11
N LEU A 43 -5.11 5.44 3.87
CA LEU A 43 -4.28 4.41 3.20
C LEU A 43 -5.12 3.29 2.58
N SER A 44 -6.36 3.08 3.04
CA SER A 44 -7.26 2.10 2.42
C SER A 44 -7.56 2.50 0.98
N ASP A 45 -7.97 3.75 0.77
CA ASP A 45 -8.21 4.31 -0.57
C ASP A 45 -6.94 4.27 -1.45
N THR A 46 -5.81 4.64 -0.85
CA THR A 46 -4.51 4.61 -1.54
C THR A 46 -4.16 3.19 -2.00
N TYR A 47 -4.37 2.18 -1.15
CA TYR A 47 -4.10 0.79 -1.46
C TYR A 47 -5.06 0.25 -2.53
N GLN A 48 -6.34 0.64 -2.49
CA GLN A 48 -7.30 0.27 -3.53
C GLN A 48 -6.89 0.84 -4.90
N ARG A 49 -6.43 2.10 -4.98
CA ARG A 49 -5.92 2.67 -6.24
C ARG A 49 -4.63 2.01 -6.71
N ALA A 50 -3.69 1.74 -5.81
CA ALA A 50 -2.49 1.00 -6.12
C ALA A 50 -2.79 -0.40 -6.70
N ARG A 51 -3.82 -1.09 -6.17
CA ARG A 51 -4.30 -2.37 -6.71
C ARG A 51 -4.88 -2.26 -8.10
N LYS A 52 -5.65 -1.21 -8.40
CA LYS A 52 -6.20 -0.98 -9.75
C LYS A 52 -5.09 -0.75 -10.77
N LEU A 53 -4.06 0.03 -10.41
CA LEU A 53 -2.94 0.33 -11.29
C LEU A 53 -2.01 -0.87 -11.53
N SER A 54 -1.97 -1.85 -10.61
CA SER A 54 -1.13 -3.07 -10.65
C SER A 54 0.38 -2.81 -10.61
N ALA A 55 0.92 -2.02 -11.53
CA ALA A 55 2.29 -1.51 -11.55
C ALA A 55 2.29 -0.03 -11.98
N PHE A 56 2.94 0.84 -11.20
CA PHE A 56 2.81 2.28 -11.39
C PHE A 56 3.99 3.06 -10.79
N ARG A 57 4.12 4.33 -11.17
CA ARG A 57 5.02 5.32 -10.60
C ARG A 57 4.28 6.18 -9.59
N ALA A 58 5.03 6.80 -8.66
CA ALA A 58 4.44 7.68 -7.66
C ALA A 58 3.62 8.84 -8.26
N ALA A 59 4.01 9.33 -9.44
CA ALA A 59 3.28 10.38 -10.17
C ALA A 59 1.90 9.91 -10.63
N GLU A 60 1.80 8.71 -11.20
CA GLU A 60 0.53 8.14 -11.68
C GLU A 60 -0.46 7.94 -10.51
N LEU A 61 0.03 7.50 -9.35
CA LEU A 61 -0.80 7.40 -8.15
C LEU A 61 -1.24 8.78 -7.62
N ALA A 62 -0.35 9.78 -7.67
CA ALA A 62 -0.67 11.13 -7.25
C ALA A 62 -1.77 11.74 -8.12
N GLU A 63 -1.71 11.51 -9.43
CA GLU A 63 -2.74 11.92 -10.40
C GLU A 63 -4.08 11.22 -10.12
N GLU A 64 -4.08 9.89 -9.96
CA GLU A 64 -5.29 9.10 -9.70
C GLU A 64 -5.98 9.46 -8.38
N LEU A 65 -5.21 9.86 -7.36
CA LEU A 65 -5.73 10.28 -6.05
C LEU A 65 -5.99 11.79 -5.98
N HIS A 66 -5.66 12.56 -7.02
CA HIS A 66 -5.69 14.02 -7.01
C HIS A 66 -4.96 14.65 -5.81
N ILE A 67 -3.78 14.12 -5.47
CA ILE A 67 -2.92 14.61 -4.39
C ILE A 67 -1.55 15.05 -4.90
N SER A 68 -0.79 15.75 -4.06
CA SER A 68 0.58 16.13 -4.39
C SER A 68 1.51 14.90 -4.45
N LEU A 69 2.52 14.95 -5.32
CA LEU A 69 3.54 13.90 -5.42
C LEU A 69 4.25 13.61 -4.07
N PRO A 70 4.60 14.61 -3.23
CA PRO A 70 5.14 14.34 -1.89
C PRO A 70 4.18 13.56 -0.98
N ASP A 71 2.88 13.89 -0.99
CA ASP A 71 1.88 13.16 -0.21
C ASP A 71 1.74 11.71 -0.70
N ALA A 72 1.67 11.50 -2.02
CA ALA A 72 1.68 10.15 -2.60
C ALA A 72 2.91 9.34 -2.15
N ASN A 73 4.11 9.93 -2.19
CA ASN A 73 5.33 9.27 -1.72
C ASN A 73 5.29 8.92 -0.22
N ASN A 74 4.74 9.80 0.62
CA ASN A 74 4.59 9.52 2.05
C ASN A 74 3.64 8.34 2.30
N ARG A 75 2.52 8.27 1.59
CA ARG A 75 1.57 7.15 1.69
C ARG A 75 2.18 5.85 1.15
N LEU A 76 2.88 5.92 0.01
CA LEU A 76 3.60 4.78 -0.57
C LEU A 76 4.68 4.23 0.37
N LYS A 77 5.41 5.11 1.06
CA LYS A 77 6.38 4.70 2.07
C LYS A 77 5.73 3.89 3.19
N ARG A 78 4.59 4.33 3.71
CA ARG A 78 3.83 3.60 4.75
C ARG A 78 3.34 2.23 4.24
N LEU A 79 2.84 2.17 3.01
CA LEU A 79 2.42 0.91 2.38
C LEU A 79 3.60 -0.05 2.11
N LEU A 80 4.80 0.47 1.82
CA LEU A 80 6.02 -0.33 1.72
C LEU A 80 6.49 -0.86 3.07
N GLU A 81 6.44 -0.04 4.11
CA GLU A 81 6.77 -0.45 5.48
C GLU A 81 5.80 -1.54 5.99
N ALA A 82 4.53 -1.46 5.57
CA ALA A 82 3.53 -2.51 5.77
C ALA A 82 3.78 -3.77 4.91
N GLY A 83 4.70 -3.71 3.94
CA GLY A 83 4.94 -4.74 2.93
C GLY A 83 3.79 -4.92 1.93
N ALA A 84 2.75 -4.08 1.99
CA ALA A 84 1.59 -4.11 1.11
C ALA A 84 1.94 -3.78 -0.35
N LEU A 85 3.09 -3.13 -0.57
CA LEU A 85 3.66 -2.85 -1.88
C LEU A 85 5.06 -3.45 -2.01
N ARG A 86 5.46 -3.66 -3.27
CA ARG A 86 6.86 -3.83 -3.68
C ARG A 86 7.32 -2.57 -4.38
N ARG A 87 8.61 -2.28 -4.24
CA ARG A 87 9.29 -1.19 -4.92
C ARG A 87 10.50 -1.73 -5.65
N GLU A 88 10.54 -1.48 -6.94
CA GLU A 88 11.65 -1.84 -7.81
C GLU A 88 12.26 -0.57 -8.40
N ARG A 89 13.56 -0.61 -8.70
CA ARG A 89 14.20 0.48 -9.44
C ARG A 89 13.82 0.34 -10.90
N SER A 90 13.27 1.40 -11.48
CA SER A 90 13.00 1.49 -12.90
C SER A 90 14.25 1.98 -13.61
N ALA A 91 14.64 1.35 -14.71
CA ALA A 91 15.61 1.94 -15.63
C ALA A 91 14.92 3.13 -16.32
N GLY A 92 15.20 4.34 -15.85
CA GLY A 92 14.72 5.55 -16.52
C GLY A 92 15.46 5.75 -17.86
N PRO A 93 14.83 6.40 -18.86
CA PRO A 93 15.50 6.70 -20.13
C PRO A 93 16.60 7.76 -19.89
N ASP A 94 17.86 7.35 -20.00
CA ASP A 94 19.09 8.15 -20.21
C ASP A 94 19.37 9.42 -19.39
N ARG A 95 18.58 9.76 -18.36
CA ARG A 95 18.77 10.98 -17.56
C ARG A 95 18.68 10.71 -16.06
N GLY A 96 19.64 9.94 -15.53
CA GLY A 96 20.21 10.06 -14.17
C GLY A 96 19.29 10.09 -12.94
N GLY A 97 17.98 9.97 -13.08
CA GLY A 97 17.00 9.97 -12.00
C GLY A 97 16.81 8.57 -11.45
N LYS A 98 16.82 8.42 -10.12
CA LYS A 98 16.38 7.19 -9.46
C LYS A 98 14.86 7.10 -9.57
N GLU A 99 14.36 6.55 -10.68
CA GLU A 99 12.95 6.23 -10.81
C GLU A 99 12.64 4.91 -10.10
N PHE A 100 11.47 4.87 -9.45
CA PHE A 100 10.98 3.69 -8.77
C PHE A 100 9.60 3.34 -9.31
N SER A 101 9.41 2.05 -9.58
CA SER A 101 8.12 1.46 -9.91
C SER A 101 7.61 0.72 -8.68
N TYR A 102 6.32 0.87 -8.42
CA TYR A 102 5.59 0.24 -7.33
C TYR A 102 4.66 -0.80 -7.91
N SER A 103 4.50 -1.93 -7.23
CA SER A 103 3.54 -2.96 -7.60
C SER A 103 2.89 -3.55 -6.37
N VAL A 104 1.63 -3.98 -6.52
CA VAL A 104 0.98 -4.82 -5.50
C VAL A 104 1.40 -6.26 -5.78
N PRO A 105 1.87 -7.02 -4.77
CA PRO A 105 2.22 -8.43 -5.01
C PRO A 105 0.99 -9.22 -5.49
N ALA A 106 1.19 -10.05 -6.51
CA ALA A 106 0.19 -11.05 -6.88
C ALA A 106 0.15 -12.11 -5.78
N PHE A 107 -1.01 -12.25 -5.14
CA PHE A 107 -1.31 -13.30 -4.16
C PHE A 107 -2.51 -14.09 -4.65
#